data_AF-A0A089JYS0-F1
#
_entry.id   AF-A0A089JYS0-F1
#
_cell.length_a   1.000
_cell.length_b   1.000
_cell.length_c   1.000
_cell.angle_alpha   90.00
_cell.angle_beta   90.00
_cell.angle_gamma   90.00
#
_symmetry.space_group_name_H-M   'P 1'
#
loop_
_entity.id
_entity.type
_entity.pdbx_description
1 polymer ?
#
loop_
_entity_poly.entity_id
_entity_poly.type
_entity_poly.pdbx_seq_one_letter_code
_entity_poly.pdbx_strand_id
1 'polypeptide(L)'
;MRPASDFTEPALKTVFAEDFKIGAAVNPLTIQSQEHLLAYHFNSITAENEMKFESLHPLEDTYNFRAADQLVAFAREHHMAMRGHTLIWHNQTTDWLFEDKGGGPVSKEILLARVKSHIQTVVGRYKDDIYAWDVVNEVIADEGEELLRHSKWLDIVGPDFIAKAFEFANEADPKALLFYNDYNESHPLKRDKIYKLVKSLLEQGVPIHGVGLQAHWNLYDPSLDDIRAAIEKYASLGLQLQLTELDVSMFRFDDKRMDLKTVPAELLELQADRYEAMFALLREYRDVISSVTFWGAADDYTWLDDFPVRGRKNWPFLFDEGHKPKPAFHRIITSATKS
;
A
#
# COMPACT_ATOMS: atom_id res chain seq x y z
N MET A 1 20.31 -12.16 -9.53
CA MET A 1 20.46 -11.37 -8.28
C MET A 1 21.82 -10.70 -8.27
N ARG A 2 21.85 -9.40 -8.04
CA ARG A 2 23.10 -8.64 -7.84
C ARG A 2 23.70 -8.96 -6.45
N PRO A 3 24.99 -9.33 -6.34
CA PRO A 3 25.64 -9.58 -5.05
C PRO A 3 25.67 -8.35 -4.14
N ALA A 4 25.60 -8.55 -2.82
CA ALA A 4 25.68 -7.47 -1.83
C ALA A 4 26.99 -6.65 -1.92
N SER A 5 28.09 -7.27 -2.37
CA SER A 5 29.38 -6.60 -2.59
C SER A 5 29.37 -5.57 -3.72
N ASP A 6 28.36 -5.62 -4.58
CA ASP A 6 28.35 -4.86 -5.84
C ASP A 6 27.55 -3.56 -5.72
N PHE A 7 26.91 -3.29 -4.55
CA PHE A 7 26.26 -2.00 -4.27
C PHE A 7 27.32 -0.94 -3.97
N THR A 8 27.30 0.13 -4.75
CA THR A 8 28.24 1.27 -4.61
C THR A 8 27.49 2.61 -4.50
N GLU A 9 26.21 2.60 -4.84
CA GLU A 9 25.28 3.70 -4.70
C GLU A 9 24.79 3.86 -3.26
N PRO A 10 24.36 5.07 -2.83
CA PRO A 10 23.76 5.27 -1.51
C PRO A 10 22.48 4.44 -1.29
N ALA A 11 22.33 3.84 -0.11
CA ALA A 11 21.10 3.15 0.27
C ALA A 11 19.92 4.13 0.43
N LEU A 12 18.74 3.81 -0.09
CA LEU A 12 17.56 4.69 -0.04
C LEU A 12 17.17 5.00 1.41
N LYS A 13 17.07 3.97 2.26
CA LYS A 13 16.80 4.09 3.69
C LYS A 13 17.78 4.98 4.46
N THR A 14 19.01 5.12 3.97
CA THR A 14 20.02 6.00 4.59
C THR A 14 19.84 7.43 4.13
N VAL A 15 19.59 7.65 2.83
CA VAL A 15 19.40 8.99 2.28
C VAL A 15 18.13 9.67 2.82
N PHE A 16 17.05 8.91 3.02
CA PHE A 16 15.78 9.44 3.54
C PHE A 16 15.56 9.17 5.04
N ALA A 17 16.62 8.83 5.80
CA ALA A 17 16.50 8.42 7.20
C ALA A 17 15.83 9.47 8.10
N GLU A 18 16.07 10.75 7.83
CA GLU A 18 15.49 11.90 8.56
C GLU A 18 14.16 12.37 7.98
N ASP A 19 13.73 11.81 6.84
CA ASP A 19 12.50 12.20 6.15
C ASP A 19 11.37 11.19 6.42
N PHE A 20 11.56 9.93 6.07
CA PHE A 20 10.54 8.88 6.19
C PHE A 20 11.12 7.46 6.02
N LYS A 21 10.36 6.44 6.42
CA LYS A 21 10.69 5.04 6.08
C LYS A 21 10.62 4.82 4.57
N ILE A 22 11.46 3.93 4.05
CA ILE A 22 11.45 3.47 2.66
C ILE A 22 11.08 1.99 2.65
N GLY A 23 9.90 1.70 2.07
CA GLY A 23 9.34 0.36 2.04
C GLY A 23 9.26 -0.27 0.66
N ALA A 24 9.11 -1.60 0.62
CA ALA A 24 8.77 -2.36 -0.58
C ALA A 24 7.69 -3.40 -0.29
N ALA A 25 6.74 -3.58 -1.20
CA ALA A 25 5.88 -4.75 -1.22
C ALA A 25 6.67 -5.99 -1.63
N VAL A 26 6.44 -7.09 -0.93
CA VAL A 26 7.17 -8.35 -1.09
C VAL A 26 6.25 -9.56 -0.96
N ASN A 27 6.72 -10.69 -1.46
CA ASN A 27 6.11 -11.99 -1.34
C ASN A 27 7.21 -13.07 -1.17
N PRO A 28 6.88 -14.35 -0.91
CA PRO A 28 7.87 -15.39 -0.68
C PRO A 28 8.89 -15.59 -1.82
N LEU A 29 8.52 -15.25 -3.06
CA LEU A 29 9.43 -15.30 -4.20
C LEU A 29 10.39 -14.11 -4.19
N THR A 30 9.89 -12.88 -4.01
CA THR A 30 10.70 -11.67 -4.12
C THR A 30 11.64 -11.47 -2.93
N ILE A 31 11.27 -11.90 -1.73
CA ILE A 31 12.23 -11.91 -0.60
C ILE A 31 13.43 -12.82 -0.87
N GLN A 32 13.29 -13.82 -1.74
CA GLN A 32 14.40 -14.68 -2.15
C GLN A 32 15.11 -14.14 -3.38
N SER A 33 14.40 -13.70 -4.42
CA SER A 33 15.03 -13.27 -5.67
C SER A 33 15.67 -11.88 -5.58
N GLN A 34 15.18 -11.02 -4.70
CA GLN A 34 15.59 -9.62 -4.51
C GLN A 34 16.15 -9.35 -3.10
N GLU A 35 16.50 -10.40 -2.33
CA GLU A 35 16.97 -10.32 -0.93
C GLU A 35 17.98 -9.20 -0.69
N HIS A 36 19.10 -9.21 -1.43
CA HIS A 36 20.18 -8.24 -1.21
C HIS A 36 19.74 -6.80 -1.53
N LEU A 37 18.89 -6.61 -2.55
CA LEU A 37 18.36 -5.29 -2.90
C LEU A 37 17.45 -4.77 -1.79
N LEU A 38 16.55 -5.62 -1.30
CA LEU A 38 15.64 -5.34 -0.19
C LEU A 38 16.43 -4.95 1.07
N ALA A 39 17.35 -5.83 1.50
CA ALA A 39 18.18 -5.63 2.68
C ALA A 39 19.04 -4.36 2.60
N TYR A 40 19.54 -4.01 1.41
CA TYR A 40 20.38 -2.84 1.23
C TYR A 40 19.57 -1.53 1.24
N HIS A 41 18.50 -1.42 0.44
CA HIS A 41 17.83 -0.14 0.21
C HIS A 41 16.65 0.15 1.14
N PHE A 42 15.97 -0.85 1.70
CA PHE A 42 14.67 -0.69 2.36
C PHE A 42 14.75 -0.93 3.87
N ASN A 43 13.88 -0.27 4.63
CA ASN A 43 13.73 -0.43 6.09
C ASN A 43 12.28 -0.70 6.53
N SER A 44 11.39 -0.95 5.57
CA SER A 44 10.02 -1.42 5.80
C SER A 44 9.61 -2.41 4.71
N ILE A 45 8.71 -3.34 5.02
CA ILE A 45 8.06 -4.20 4.02
C ILE A 45 6.55 -4.26 4.20
N THR A 46 5.85 -4.64 3.14
CA THR A 46 4.43 -4.95 3.12
C THR A 46 4.24 -6.28 2.41
N ALA A 47 3.38 -7.17 2.90
CA ALA A 47 3.01 -8.37 2.16
C ALA A 47 2.10 -7.99 0.98
N GLU A 48 2.51 -8.31 -0.25
CA GLU A 48 1.76 -7.94 -1.47
C GLU A 48 0.37 -8.63 -1.49
N ASN A 49 0.31 -9.89 -1.08
CA ASN A 49 -0.94 -10.67 -1.06
C ASN A 49 -1.12 -11.57 0.17
N GLU A 50 -0.03 -11.94 0.84
CA GLU A 50 0.02 -13.02 1.82
C GLU A 50 -0.69 -12.68 3.13
N MET A 51 -0.99 -11.40 3.36
CA MET A 51 -1.75 -10.91 4.51
C MET A 51 -3.17 -10.43 4.16
N LYS A 52 -3.62 -10.60 2.91
CA LYS A 52 -5.01 -10.36 2.53
C LYS A 52 -5.92 -11.45 3.11
N PHE A 53 -7.21 -11.14 3.24
CA PHE A 53 -8.17 -12.00 3.93
C PHE A 53 -8.15 -13.45 3.41
N GLU A 54 -8.28 -13.66 2.09
CA GLU A 54 -8.33 -15.02 1.53
C GLU A 54 -7.05 -15.84 1.74
N SER A 55 -5.90 -15.16 1.82
CA SER A 55 -4.60 -15.80 2.08
C SER A 55 -4.50 -16.26 3.53
N LEU A 56 -4.98 -15.44 4.47
CA LEU A 56 -4.88 -15.69 5.91
C LEU A 56 -6.00 -16.58 6.44
N HIS A 57 -7.24 -16.39 5.97
CA HIS A 57 -8.44 -16.99 6.54
C HIS A 57 -9.34 -17.61 5.45
N PRO A 58 -8.84 -18.60 4.69
CA PRO A 58 -9.52 -19.13 3.51
C PRO A 58 -10.84 -19.86 3.80
N LEU A 59 -11.01 -20.40 5.02
CA LEU A 59 -12.23 -21.10 5.45
C LEU A 59 -12.54 -20.71 6.90
N GLU A 60 -13.82 -20.77 7.30
CA GLU A 60 -14.31 -20.30 8.62
C GLU A 60 -13.44 -20.75 9.81
N ASP A 61 -13.07 -22.03 9.85
CA ASP A 61 -12.29 -22.62 10.94
C ASP A 61 -10.80 -22.85 10.57
N THR A 62 -10.28 -22.25 9.51
CA THR A 62 -8.92 -22.48 9.01
C THR A 62 -8.17 -21.20 8.73
N TYR A 63 -7.04 -21.02 9.43
CA TYR A 63 -6.06 -19.99 9.11
C TYR A 63 -4.82 -20.57 8.43
N ASN A 64 -4.23 -19.80 7.52
CA ASN A 64 -2.95 -20.11 6.89
C ASN A 64 -1.96 -18.94 7.05
N PHE A 65 -1.16 -19.01 8.12
CA PHE A 65 -0.16 -17.98 8.42
C PHE A 65 1.21 -18.24 7.78
N ARG A 66 1.41 -19.35 7.06
CA ARG A 66 2.75 -19.80 6.66
C ARG A 66 3.52 -18.76 5.86
N ALA A 67 2.91 -18.19 4.83
CA ALA A 67 3.57 -17.22 3.97
C ALA A 67 3.78 -15.89 4.68
N ALA A 68 2.78 -15.40 5.42
CA ALA A 68 2.89 -14.20 6.23
C ALA A 68 3.97 -14.31 7.32
N ASP A 69 4.06 -15.44 8.03
CA ASP A 69 5.10 -15.71 9.02
C ASP A 69 6.50 -15.71 8.39
N GLN A 70 6.65 -16.20 7.16
CA GLN A 70 7.91 -16.14 6.42
C GLN A 70 8.34 -14.70 6.14
N LEU A 71 7.40 -13.82 5.77
CA LEU A 71 7.68 -12.40 5.54
C LEU A 71 8.01 -11.66 6.84
N VAL A 72 7.30 -11.97 7.94
CA VAL A 72 7.62 -11.44 9.27
C VAL A 72 9.03 -11.88 9.71
N ALA A 73 9.40 -13.14 9.47
CA ALA A 73 10.74 -13.64 9.77
C ALA A 73 11.82 -12.87 8.98
N PHE A 74 11.59 -12.63 7.68
CA PHE A 74 12.48 -11.82 6.85
C PHE A 74 12.60 -10.38 7.38
N ALA A 75 11.49 -9.74 7.76
CA ALA A 75 11.51 -8.41 8.36
C ALA A 75 12.37 -8.38 9.63
N ARG A 76 12.19 -9.36 10.51
CA ARG A 76 12.98 -9.48 11.75
C ARG A 76 14.47 -9.68 11.47
N GLU A 77 14.81 -10.57 10.55
CA GLU A 77 16.19 -10.90 10.17
C GLU A 77 16.95 -9.67 9.66
N HIS A 78 16.28 -8.83 8.85
CA HIS A 78 16.89 -7.63 8.27
C HIS A 78 16.55 -6.33 9.03
N HIS A 79 15.97 -6.44 10.24
CA HIS A 79 15.59 -5.30 11.08
C HIS A 79 14.70 -4.27 10.36
N MET A 80 13.75 -4.75 9.57
CA MET A 80 12.77 -3.94 8.84
C MET A 80 11.47 -3.82 9.64
N ALA A 81 10.83 -2.66 9.56
CA ALA A 81 9.45 -2.52 9.99
C ALA A 81 8.52 -3.30 9.04
N MET A 82 7.33 -3.67 9.50
CA MET A 82 6.32 -4.30 8.64
C MET A 82 4.97 -3.59 8.75
N ARG A 83 4.36 -3.32 7.59
CA ARG A 83 2.97 -2.89 7.48
C ARG A 83 2.09 -4.09 7.19
N GLY A 84 0.98 -4.22 7.91
CA GLY A 84 -0.03 -5.23 7.65
C GLY A 84 -1.03 -4.73 6.61
N HIS A 85 -1.18 -5.49 5.53
CA HIS A 85 -2.07 -5.18 4.41
C HIS A 85 -2.81 -6.45 3.98
N THR A 86 -4.13 -6.53 4.08
CA THR A 86 -5.10 -5.59 4.68
C THR A 86 -6.20 -6.40 5.36
N LEU A 87 -6.85 -5.85 6.38
CA LEU A 87 -7.82 -6.58 7.20
C LEU A 87 -9.21 -6.68 6.54
N ILE A 88 -9.69 -5.59 5.96
CA ILE A 88 -11.02 -5.49 5.34
C ILE A 88 -10.91 -4.88 3.96
N TRP A 89 -11.27 -5.67 2.96
CA TRP A 89 -11.27 -5.22 1.57
C TRP A 89 -12.44 -5.85 0.81
N HIS A 90 -12.94 -5.17 -0.21
CA HIS A 90 -14.04 -5.68 -1.03
C HIS A 90 -13.56 -6.77 -2.01
N ASN A 91 -12.25 -6.87 -2.24
CA ASN A 91 -11.61 -7.87 -3.08
C ASN A 91 -10.85 -8.89 -2.22
N GLN A 92 -10.47 -10.03 -2.80
CA GLN A 92 -9.65 -11.09 -2.15
C GLN A 92 -10.13 -11.47 -0.74
N THR A 93 -11.44 -11.58 -0.59
CA THR A 93 -12.14 -11.99 0.64
C THR A 93 -13.06 -13.14 0.30
N THR A 94 -12.94 -14.24 1.04
CA THR A 94 -13.66 -15.49 0.76
C THR A 94 -15.13 -15.43 1.12
N ASP A 95 -15.96 -16.09 0.31
CA ASP A 95 -17.42 -16.06 0.41
C ASP A 95 -17.98 -16.60 1.74
N TRP A 96 -17.30 -17.56 2.39
CA TRP A 96 -17.74 -18.13 3.67
C TRP A 96 -18.03 -17.06 4.73
N LEU A 97 -17.32 -15.92 4.65
CA LEU A 97 -17.45 -14.82 5.58
C LEU A 97 -18.86 -14.21 5.53
N PHE A 98 -19.42 -14.12 4.33
CA PHE A 98 -20.69 -13.47 4.02
C PHE A 98 -21.87 -14.42 3.98
N GLU A 99 -21.62 -15.73 3.89
CA GLU A 99 -22.65 -16.74 3.61
C GLU A 99 -23.01 -17.57 4.85
N ASP A 100 -24.30 -17.88 4.97
CA ASP A 100 -24.84 -18.85 5.92
C ASP A 100 -24.76 -20.28 5.35
N LYS A 101 -25.19 -21.27 6.14
CA LYS A 101 -25.16 -22.70 5.71
C LYS A 101 -26.07 -23.02 4.52
N GLY A 102 -27.01 -22.12 4.20
CA GLY A 102 -27.91 -22.23 3.05
C GLY A 102 -27.41 -21.49 1.80
N GLY A 103 -26.26 -20.82 1.87
CA GLY A 103 -25.72 -19.98 0.79
C GLY A 103 -26.37 -18.60 0.68
N GLY A 104 -27.19 -18.21 1.67
CA GLY A 104 -27.75 -16.85 1.78
C GLY A 104 -26.81 -15.91 2.54
N PRO A 105 -27.03 -14.58 2.48
CA PRO A 105 -26.24 -13.65 3.27
C PRO A 105 -26.46 -13.85 4.77
N VAL A 106 -25.39 -13.82 5.57
CA VAL A 106 -25.50 -13.83 7.03
C VAL A 106 -26.11 -12.53 7.57
N SER A 107 -26.51 -12.55 8.84
CA SER A 107 -26.95 -11.32 9.52
C SER A 107 -25.77 -10.38 9.81
N LYS A 108 -26.09 -9.08 10.03
CA LYS A 108 -25.14 -8.05 10.48
C LYS A 108 -24.33 -8.51 11.69
N GLU A 109 -24.98 -9.13 12.67
CA GLU A 109 -24.35 -9.59 13.91
C GLU A 109 -23.35 -10.70 13.66
N ILE A 110 -23.70 -11.66 12.79
CA ILE A 110 -22.81 -12.76 12.42
C ILE A 110 -21.59 -12.23 11.65
N LEU A 111 -21.79 -11.35 10.66
CA LEU A 111 -20.67 -10.78 9.90
C LEU A 111 -19.73 -10.00 10.81
N LEU A 112 -20.26 -9.12 11.68
CA LEU A 112 -19.44 -8.38 12.64
C LEU A 112 -18.70 -9.28 13.63
N ALA A 113 -19.32 -10.38 14.08
CA ALA A 113 -18.65 -11.36 14.94
C ALA A 113 -17.49 -12.07 14.22
N ARG A 114 -17.70 -12.48 12.96
CA ARG A 114 -16.66 -13.10 12.13
C ARG A 114 -15.51 -12.11 11.84
N VAL A 115 -15.82 -10.87 11.51
CA VAL A 115 -14.83 -9.79 11.34
C VAL A 115 -14.04 -9.59 12.62
N LYS A 116 -14.72 -9.44 13.77
CA LYS A 116 -14.03 -9.26 15.05
C LYS A 116 -13.06 -10.41 15.33
N SER A 117 -13.51 -11.65 15.14
CA SER A 117 -12.68 -12.85 15.30
C SER A 117 -11.46 -12.82 14.37
N HIS A 118 -11.66 -12.46 13.10
CA HIS A 118 -10.58 -12.33 12.12
C HIS A 118 -9.54 -11.29 12.56
N ILE A 119 -9.94 -10.04 12.79
CA ILE A 119 -8.94 -9.00 13.12
C ILE A 119 -8.27 -9.29 14.46
N GLN A 120 -8.99 -9.78 15.48
CA GLN A 120 -8.38 -10.11 16.76
C GLN A 120 -7.36 -11.24 16.64
N THR A 121 -7.63 -12.24 15.80
CA THR A 121 -6.68 -13.34 15.56
C THR A 121 -5.45 -12.86 14.79
N VAL A 122 -5.65 -12.12 13.70
CA VAL A 122 -4.57 -11.67 12.81
C VAL A 122 -3.72 -10.57 13.47
N VAL A 123 -4.36 -9.49 13.95
CA VAL A 123 -3.65 -8.37 14.61
C VAL A 123 -3.01 -8.87 15.90
N GLY A 124 -3.71 -9.67 16.70
CA GLY A 124 -3.17 -10.23 17.95
C GLY A 124 -1.96 -11.13 17.75
N ARG A 125 -1.88 -11.87 16.62
CA ARG A 125 -0.73 -12.69 16.26
C ARG A 125 0.53 -11.85 15.98
N TYR A 126 0.37 -10.71 15.31
CA TYR A 126 1.48 -9.91 14.78
C TYR A 126 1.72 -8.59 15.53
N LYS A 127 1.11 -8.39 16.70
CA LYS A 127 1.20 -7.16 17.52
C LYS A 127 2.63 -6.70 17.86
N ASP A 128 3.58 -7.64 17.89
CA ASP A 128 4.99 -7.35 18.23
C ASP A 128 5.85 -7.14 16.95
N ASP A 129 5.26 -7.31 15.77
CA ASP A 129 5.94 -7.32 14.47
C ASP A 129 5.46 -6.23 13.50
N ILE A 130 4.17 -5.92 13.55
CA ILE A 130 3.51 -4.99 12.62
C ILE A 130 3.26 -3.67 13.33
N TYR A 131 3.82 -2.59 12.79
CA TYR A 131 3.69 -1.25 13.39
C TYR A 131 2.43 -0.50 12.91
N ALA A 132 1.91 -0.87 11.74
CA ALA A 132 0.76 -0.22 11.12
C ALA A 132 -0.08 -1.22 10.33
N TRP A 133 -1.41 -1.05 10.39
CA TRP A 133 -2.37 -1.84 9.62
C TRP A 133 -3.18 -0.97 8.68
N ASP A 134 -3.28 -1.39 7.41
CA ASP A 134 -4.36 -0.97 6.53
C ASP A 134 -5.62 -1.73 6.98
N VAL A 135 -6.43 -1.09 7.83
CA VAL A 135 -7.59 -1.74 8.47
C VAL A 135 -8.73 -1.90 7.47
N VAL A 136 -8.97 -0.84 6.70
CA VAL A 136 -10.00 -0.81 5.67
C VAL A 136 -9.39 -0.27 4.38
N ASN A 137 -9.51 -1.05 3.32
CA ASN A 137 -8.96 -0.74 2.00
C ASN A 137 -10.09 -0.45 1.00
N GLU A 138 -9.94 0.63 0.24
CA GLU A 138 -10.72 0.94 -0.97
C GLU A 138 -12.24 0.80 -0.80
N VAL A 139 -12.83 1.58 0.12
CA VAL A 139 -14.29 1.58 0.33
C VAL A 139 -14.98 2.74 -0.36
N ILE A 140 -14.23 3.74 -0.84
CA ILE A 140 -14.80 4.88 -1.57
C ILE A 140 -15.09 4.48 -3.02
N ALA A 141 -16.23 4.94 -3.53
CA ALA A 141 -16.58 4.76 -4.94
C ALA A 141 -15.69 5.62 -5.85
N ASP A 142 -15.11 5.00 -6.88
CA ASP A 142 -14.22 5.67 -7.84
C ASP A 142 -14.91 6.74 -8.66
N GLU A 143 -16.20 6.53 -8.96
CA GLU A 143 -17.02 7.39 -9.81
C GLU A 143 -18.38 7.66 -9.14
N GLY A 144 -19.22 8.47 -9.78
CA GLY A 144 -20.58 8.76 -9.31
C GLY A 144 -20.67 9.68 -8.10
N GLU A 145 -21.90 9.88 -7.61
CA GLU A 145 -22.19 10.73 -6.44
C GLU A 145 -22.09 9.95 -5.12
N GLU A 146 -22.12 8.62 -5.19
CA GLU A 146 -22.07 7.71 -4.06
C GLU A 146 -20.76 7.87 -3.29
N LEU A 147 -20.84 7.91 -1.97
CA LEU A 147 -19.64 8.00 -1.13
C LEU A 147 -18.90 6.66 -1.11
N LEU A 148 -19.63 5.58 -0.82
CA LEU A 148 -19.08 4.24 -0.63
C LEU A 148 -19.36 3.38 -1.85
N ARG A 149 -18.40 2.53 -2.21
CA ARG A 149 -18.60 1.54 -3.27
C ARG A 149 -19.51 0.41 -2.79
N HIS A 150 -20.23 -0.20 -3.73
CA HIS A 150 -21.00 -1.41 -3.47
C HIS A 150 -20.09 -2.57 -3.06
N SER A 151 -20.47 -3.28 -2.00
CA SER A 151 -19.75 -4.45 -1.49
C SER A 151 -20.66 -5.28 -0.57
N LYS A 152 -20.37 -6.58 -0.43
CA LYS A 152 -21.08 -7.46 0.51
C LYS A 152 -21.02 -6.91 1.96
N TRP A 153 -19.92 -6.23 2.32
CA TRP A 153 -19.76 -5.52 3.59
C TRP A 153 -20.85 -4.46 3.80
N LEU A 154 -20.99 -3.56 2.82
CA LEU A 154 -21.97 -2.47 2.86
C LEU A 154 -23.40 -3.00 2.82
N ASP A 155 -23.65 -4.02 2.00
CA ASP A 155 -24.99 -4.60 1.81
C ASP A 155 -25.51 -5.30 3.07
N ILE A 156 -24.64 -5.99 3.82
CA ILE A 156 -25.04 -6.77 5.01
C ILE A 156 -25.03 -5.93 6.29
N VAL A 157 -24.02 -5.08 6.49
CA VAL A 157 -23.82 -4.35 7.78
C VAL A 157 -24.24 -2.89 7.70
N GLY A 158 -24.17 -2.28 6.51
CA GLY A 158 -24.20 -0.83 6.34
C GLY A 158 -22.85 -0.18 6.68
N PRO A 159 -22.72 1.16 6.53
CA PRO A 159 -21.45 1.89 6.63
C PRO A 159 -20.71 1.71 7.96
N ASP A 160 -21.42 1.33 9.03
CA ASP A 160 -20.86 1.07 10.37
C ASP A 160 -19.75 0.01 10.38
N PHE A 161 -19.68 -0.87 9.36
CA PHE A 161 -18.63 -1.90 9.29
C PHE A 161 -17.22 -1.29 9.35
N ILE A 162 -17.06 -0.07 8.79
CA ILE A 162 -15.79 0.64 8.73
C ILE A 162 -15.36 1.02 10.16
N ALA A 163 -16.22 1.71 10.90
CA ALA A 163 -15.94 2.09 12.29
C ALA A 163 -15.66 0.88 13.17
N LYS A 164 -16.46 -0.19 13.03
CA LYS A 164 -16.29 -1.44 13.78
C LYS A 164 -14.95 -2.12 13.51
N ALA A 165 -14.48 -2.12 12.26
CA ALA A 165 -13.18 -2.70 11.93
C ALA A 165 -12.02 -1.98 12.65
N PHE A 166 -12.04 -0.64 12.69
CA PHE A 166 -11.06 0.15 13.43
C PHE A 166 -11.14 -0.07 14.94
N GLU A 167 -12.35 -0.09 15.52
CA GLU A 167 -12.54 -0.40 16.94
C GLU A 167 -11.96 -1.78 17.29
N PHE A 168 -12.25 -2.81 16.50
CA PHE A 168 -11.74 -4.16 16.75
C PHE A 168 -10.22 -4.27 16.57
N ALA A 169 -9.65 -3.56 15.59
CA ALA A 169 -8.20 -3.53 15.39
C ALA A 169 -7.50 -2.84 16.57
N ASN A 170 -8.04 -1.71 17.04
CA ASN A 170 -7.53 -1.01 18.22
C ASN A 170 -7.70 -1.82 19.52
N GLU A 171 -8.79 -2.58 19.66
CA GLU A 171 -8.96 -3.53 20.78
C GLU A 171 -7.89 -4.64 20.75
N ALA A 172 -7.52 -5.12 19.56
CA ALA A 172 -6.55 -6.21 19.39
C ALA A 172 -5.11 -5.76 19.64
N ASP A 173 -4.75 -4.57 19.15
CA ASP A 173 -3.47 -3.92 19.44
C ASP A 173 -3.60 -2.39 19.49
N PRO A 174 -3.74 -1.80 20.69
CA PRO A 174 -3.84 -0.35 20.85
C PRO A 174 -2.55 0.42 20.49
N LYS A 175 -1.43 -0.27 20.25
CA LYS A 175 -0.15 0.37 19.88
C LYS A 175 0.04 0.49 18.37
N ALA A 176 -0.68 -0.31 17.58
CA ALA A 176 -0.60 -0.26 16.13
C ALA A 176 -1.19 1.04 15.58
N LEU A 177 -0.55 1.61 14.57
CA LEU A 177 -1.12 2.71 13.81
C LEU A 177 -2.17 2.15 12.83
N LEU A 178 -3.36 2.74 12.80
CA LEU A 178 -4.49 2.21 12.05
C LEU A 178 -4.81 3.14 10.88
N PHE A 179 -4.79 2.59 9.67
CA PHE A 179 -4.89 3.35 8.43
C PHE A 179 -6.16 2.99 7.65
N TYR A 180 -6.73 4.04 7.05
CA TYR A 180 -7.59 3.91 5.87
C TYR A 180 -6.71 4.01 4.63
N ASN A 181 -6.76 3.04 3.70
CA ASN A 181 -5.90 2.99 2.51
C ASN A 181 -6.74 2.99 1.21
N ASP A 182 -6.31 3.72 0.18
CA ASP A 182 -7.04 3.80 -1.11
C ASP A 182 -6.16 4.33 -2.27
N TYR A 183 -6.53 3.98 -3.50
CA TYR A 183 -5.94 4.53 -4.74
C TYR A 183 -6.75 5.68 -5.31
N ASN A 184 -6.23 6.35 -6.35
CA ASN A 184 -6.80 7.56 -6.95
C ASN A 184 -7.07 8.64 -5.90
N GLU A 185 -6.39 8.57 -4.76
CA GLU A 185 -6.57 9.39 -3.58
C GLU A 185 -6.22 10.85 -3.83
N SER A 186 -5.38 11.09 -4.84
CA SER A 186 -5.02 12.43 -5.29
C SER A 186 -6.03 13.02 -6.28
N HIS A 187 -6.92 12.21 -6.89
CA HIS A 187 -7.94 12.73 -7.81
C HIS A 187 -8.99 13.56 -7.05
N PRO A 188 -9.28 14.82 -7.44
CA PRO A 188 -10.04 15.75 -6.60
C PRO A 188 -11.40 15.23 -6.10
N LEU A 189 -12.15 14.51 -6.95
CA LEU A 189 -13.44 13.94 -6.57
C LEU A 189 -13.29 12.86 -5.49
N LYS A 190 -12.37 11.91 -5.69
CA LYS A 190 -12.16 10.79 -4.76
C LYS A 190 -11.48 11.27 -3.49
N ARG A 191 -10.54 12.22 -3.61
CA ARG A 191 -9.90 12.92 -2.49
C ARG A 191 -10.93 13.49 -1.51
N ASP A 192 -11.92 14.20 -2.04
CA ASP A 192 -12.94 14.86 -1.24
C ASP A 192 -13.90 13.86 -0.57
N LYS A 193 -14.21 12.74 -1.24
CA LYS A 193 -14.95 11.61 -0.68
C LYS A 193 -14.19 10.94 0.46
N ILE A 194 -12.91 10.62 0.27
CA ILE A 194 -12.03 10.06 1.31
C ILE A 194 -11.99 10.99 2.52
N TYR A 195 -11.73 12.28 2.30
CA TYR A 195 -11.70 13.27 3.38
C TYR A 195 -13.01 13.31 4.17
N LYS A 196 -14.17 13.30 3.47
CA LYS A 196 -15.48 13.29 4.11
C LYS A 196 -15.70 12.05 4.98
N LEU A 197 -15.32 10.87 4.49
CA LEU A 197 -15.41 9.62 5.25
C LEU A 197 -14.52 9.67 6.49
N VAL A 198 -13.23 9.95 6.31
CA VAL A 198 -12.25 9.93 7.42
C VAL A 198 -12.60 10.98 8.47
N LYS A 199 -12.99 12.19 8.06
CA LYS A 199 -13.47 13.24 8.98
C LYS A 199 -14.67 12.77 9.81
N SER A 200 -15.65 12.13 9.17
CA SER A 200 -16.85 11.60 9.85
C SER A 200 -16.48 10.53 10.89
N LEU A 201 -15.51 9.65 10.57
CA LEU A 201 -15.04 8.62 11.50
C LEU A 201 -14.31 9.23 12.70
N LEU A 202 -13.47 10.25 12.47
CA LEU A 202 -12.81 10.99 13.56
C LEU A 202 -13.81 11.71 14.46
N GLU A 203 -14.85 12.35 13.89
CA GLU A 203 -15.93 13.00 14.65
C GLU A 203 -16.74 12.00 15.51
N GLN A 204 -16.78 10.73 15.10
CA GLN A 204 -17.38 9.64 15.87
C GLN A 204 -16.43 9.03 16.92
N GLY A 205 -15.18 9.49 17.01
CA GLY A 205 -14.19 8.96 17.95
C GLY A 205 -13.58 7.61 17.52
N VAL A 206 -13.66 7.25 16.23
CA VAL A 206 -13.06 6.04 15.69
C VAL A 206 -11.52 6.17 15.73
N PRO A 207 -10.77 5.14 16.18
CA PRO A 207 -9.32 5.20 16.33
C PRO A 207 -8.61 5.08 14.96
N ILE A 208 -8.61 6.17 14.20
CA ILE A 208 -7.88 6.29 12.94
C ILE A 208 -6.64 7.13 13.19
N HIS A 209 -5.47 6.59 12.84
CA HIS A 209 -4.18 7.22 13.06
C HIS A 209 -3.57 7.78 11.78
N GLY A 210 -4.03 7.32 10.61
CA GLY A 210 -3.52 7.83 9.35
C GLY A 210 -4.35 7.51 8.10
N VAL A 211 -3.94 8.12 7.00
CA VAL A 211 -4.42 7.82 5.64
C VAL A 211 -3.26 7.30 4.80
N GLY A 212 -3.46 6.12 4.22
CA GLY A 212 -2.57 5.51 3.24
C GLY A 212 -2.96 5.98 1.85
N LEU A 213 -1.99 6.50 1.12
CA LEU A 213 -2.14 6.93 -0.25
C LEU A 213 -1.43 5.89 -1.12
N GLN A 214 -2.18 5.05 -1.84
CA GLN A 214 -1.57 3.97 -2.63
C GLN A 214 -0.56 4.52 -3.62
N ALA A 215 -0.87 5.64 -4.27
CA ALA A 215 0.04 6.30 -5.20
C ALA A 215 0.45 5.41 -6.40
N HIS A 216 -0.49 4.59 -6.88
CA HIS A 216 -0.41 3.96 -8.20
C HIS A 216 -0.56 5.01 -9.31
N TRP A 217 0.56 5.61 -9.69
CA TRP A 217 0.61 6.75 -10.59
C TRP A 217 1.23 6.39 -11.93
N ASN A 218 1.23 7.34 -12.86
CA ASN A 218 1.93 7.20 -14.13
C ASN A 218 2.76 8.45 -14.42
N LEU A 219 3.47 8.45 -15.55
CA LEU A 219 4.34 9.56 -15.97
C LEU A 219 3.63 10.93 -16.03
N TYR A 220 2.31 10.93 -16.19
CA TYR A 220 1.53 12.12 -16.52
C TYR A 220 0.52 12.52 -15.44
N ASP A 221 -0.03 11.54 -14.72
CA ASP A 221 -1.12 11.74 -13.77
C ASP A 221 -0.85 11.02 -12.44
N PRO A 222 -1.31 11.59 -11.30
CA PRO A 222 -1.96 12.91 -11.14
C PRO A 222 -0.97 14.08 -11.30
N SER A 223 -1.45 15.33 -11.31
CA SER A 223 -0.54 16.48 -11.28
C SER A 223 0.15 16.61 -9.90
N LEU A 224 1.30 17.29 -9.82
CA LEU A 224 1.94 17.57 -8.53
C LEU A 224 1.06 18.44 -7.62
N ASP A 225 0.25 19.33 -8.21
CA ASP A 225 -0.68 20.17 -7.47
C ASP A 225 -1.81 19.34 -6.85
N ASP A 226 -2.30 18.32 -7.55
CA ASP A 226 -3.31 17.40 -7.01
C ASP A 226 -2.73 16.55 -5.86
N ILE A 227 -1.49 16.06 -6.00
CA ILE A 227 -0.78 15.35 -4.92
C ILE A 227 -0.62 16.26 -3.71
N ARG A 228 -0.16 17.50 -3.91
CA ARG A 228 0.00 18.51 -2.86
C ARG A 228 -1.32 18.77 -2.15
N ALA A 229 -2.38 19.03 -2.92
CA ALA A 229 -3.70 19.31 -2.38
C ALA A 229 -4.28 18.12 -1.59
N ALA A 230 -3.99 16.88 -2.01
CA ALA A 230 -4.38 15.69 -1.26
C ALA A 230 -3.64 15.57 0.07
N ILE A 231 -2.31 15.71 0.05
CA ILE A 231 -1.47 15.70 1.26
C ILE A 231 -1.97 16.75 2.27
N GLU A 232 -2.12 18.00 1.85
CA GLU A 232 -2.56 19.09 2.73
C GLU A 232 -3.96 18.84 3.28
N LYS A 233 -4.88 18.35 2.45
CA LYS A 233 -6.26 18.08 2.86
C LYS A 233 -6.33 16.97 3.90
N TYR A 234 -5.63 15.86 3.71
CA TYR A 234 -5.62 14.79 4.69
C TYR A 234 -4.86 15.16 5.96
N ALA A 235 -3.72 15.85 5.85
CA ALA A 235 -2.96 16.34 6.99
C ALA A 235 -3.77 17.34 7.85
N SER A 236 -4.69 18.10 7.25
CA SER A 236 -5.59 19.01 7.99
C SER A 236 -6.51 18.32 9.00
N LEU A 237 -6.66 16.99 8.92
CA LEU A 237 -7.39 16.18 9.91
C LEU A 237 -6.53 15.83 11.15
N GLY A 238 -5.27 16.27 11.20
CA GLY A 238 -4.33 15.93 12.27
C GLY A 238 -3.82 14.48 12.19
N LEU A 239 -3.93 13.87 11.00
CA LEU A 239 -3.52 12.49 10.74
C LEU A 239 -2.13 12.41 10.12
N GLN A 240 -1.45 11.29 10.38
CA GLN A 240 -0.21 10.94 9.70
C GLN A 240 -0.52 10.33 8.31
N LEU A 241 0.38 10.56 7.36
CA LEU A 241 0.27 10.05 6.00
C LEU A 241 1.37 9.04 5.67
N GLN A 242 1.05 8.10 4.79
CA GLN A 242 2.00 7.15 4.22
C GLN A 242 1.69 6.99 2.74
N LEU A 243 2.71 7.02 1.88
CA LEU A 243 2.58 6.42 0.55
C LEU A 243 2.78 4.93 0.72
N THR A 244 1.81 4.14 0.28
CA THR A 244 1.70 2.73 0.65
C THR A 244 2.04 1.78 -0.50
N GLU A 245 1.84 2.20 -1.76
CA GLU A 245 1.91 1.33 -2.93
C GLU A 245 2.53 2.03 -4.16
N LEU A 246 3.51 2.92 -3.93
CA LEU A 246 4.04 3.80 -4.96
C LEU A 246 4.62 3.02 -6.15
N ASP A 247 4.09 3.30 -7.33
CA ASP A 247 4.66 2.93 -8.61
C ASP A 247 4.40 4.03 -9.66
N VAL A 248 5.26 4.13 -10.67
CA VAL A 248 5.12 5.10 -11.76
C VAL A 248 5.09 4.35 -13.09
N SER A 249 3.88 3.96 -13.49
CA SER A 249 3.62 3.26 -14.76
C SER A 249 4.13 4.06 -15.96
N MET A 250 4.78 3.37 -16.90
CA MET A 250 5.19 3.91 -18.22
C MET A 250 4.00 4.19 -19.15
N PHE A 251 2.81 3.72 -18.78
CA PHE A 251 1.59 3.79 -19.57
C PHE A 251 0.52 4.58 -18.81
N ARG A 252 -0.25 5.39 -19.54
CA ARG A 252 -1.52 5.92 -19.05
C ARG A 252 -2.49 4.76 -18.81
N PHE A 253 -3.51 4.97 -17.97
CA PHE A 253 -4.50 3.93 -17.68
C PHE A 253 -5.25 3.45 -18.94
N ASP A 254 -5.55 4.35 -19.86
CA ASP A 254 -6.24 4.10 -21.13
C ASP A 254 -5.31 3.59 -22.25
N ASP A 255 -3.99 3.65 -22.06
CA ASP A 255 -3.02 3.08 -23.00
C ASP A 255 -2.92 1.56 -22.80
N LYS A 256 -3.51 0.82 -23.76
CA LYS A 256 -3.57 -0.65 -23.75
C LYS A 256 -2.54 -1.31 -24.67
N ARG A 257 -1.50 -0.59 -25.09
CA ARG A 257 -0.47 -1.13 -25.97
C ARG A 257 0.33 -2.25 -25.31
N MET A 258 0.86 -3.16 -26.13
CA MET A 258 1.67 -4.32 -25.71
C MET A 258 2.96 -4.47 -26.53
N ASP A 259 3.19 -3.53 -27.44
CA ASP A 259 4.30 -3.50 -28.40
C ASP A 259 5.62 -3.02 -27.77
N LEU A 260 5.54 -2.24 -26.68
CA LEU A 260 6.71 -1.80 -25.94
C LEU A 260 7.40 -2.98 -25.24
N LYS A 261 8.54 -3.43 -25.79
CA LYS A 261 9.38 -4.50 -25.22
C LYS A 261 10.64 -3.99 -24.52
N THR A 262 11.02 -2.76 -24.78
CA THR A 262 12.14 -2.05 -24.14
C THR A 262 11.71 -0.61 -23.91
N VAL A 263 12.23 0.02 -22.86
CA VAL A 263 11.90 1.42 -22.54
C VAL A 263 12.76 2.36 -23.38
N PRO A 264 12.17 3.26 -24.20
CA PRO A 264 12.90 4.33 -24.85
C PRO A 264 13.58 5.25 -23.83
N ALA A 265 14.76 5.77 -24.18
CA ALA A 265 15.52 6.65 -23.29
C ALA A 265 14.71 7.89 -22.87
N GLU A 266 13.86 8.44 -23.74
CA GLU A 266 12.99 9.57 -23.40
C GLU A 266 11.97 9.25 -22.31
N LEU A 267 11.44 8.02 -22.25
CA LEU A 267 10.50 7.62 -21.19
C LEU A 267 11.22 7.38 -19.87
N LEU A 268 12.48 6.90 -19.90
CA LEU A 268 13.30 6.78 -18.70
C LEU A 268 13.63 8.14 -18.09
N GLU A 269 13.97 9.14 -18.91
CA GLU A 269 14.20 10.51 -18.43
C GLU A 269 12.91 11.14 -17.91
N LEU A 270 11.78 10.96 -18.60
CA LEU A 270 10.49 11.45 -18.11
C LEU A 270 10.11 10.82 -16.77
N GLN A 271 10.35 9.51 -16.60
CA GLN A 271 10.15 8.84 -15.31
C GLN A 271 11.08 9.39 -14.25
N ALA A 272 12.32 9.72 -14.60
CA ALA A 272 13.30 10.25 -13.68
C ALA A 272 12.93 11.65 -13.18
N ASP A 273 12.55 12.56 -14.09
CA ASP A 273 12.04 13.88 -13.74
C ASP A 273 10.76 13.77 -12.89
N ARG A 274 9.89 12.79 -13.19
CA ARG A 274 8.68 12.53 -12.42
C ARG A 274 8.98 12.11 -10.99
N TYR A 275 9.85 11.11 -10.80
CA TYR A 275 10.27 10.68 -9.46
C TYR A 275 10.98 11.79 -8.68
N GLU A 276 11.84 12.57 -9.34
CA GLU A 276 12.52 13.71 -8.74
C GLU A 276 11.54 14.71 -8.15
N ALA A 277 10.57 15.14 -8.96
CA ALA A 277 9.59 16.14 -8.56
C ALA A 277 8.65 15.63 -7.45
N MET A 278 8.26 14.35 -7.52
CA MET A 278 7.47 13.73 -6.45
C MET A 278 8.27 13.65 -5.16
N PHE A 279 9.49 13.11 -5.15
CA PHE A 279 10.28 13.00 -3.93
C PHE A 279 10.66 14.36 -3.33
N ALA A 280 10.88 15.38 -4.16
CA ALA A 280 11.03 16.75 -3.68
C ALA A 280 9.78 17.23 -2.92
N LEU A 281 8.60 17.06 -3.52
CA LEU A 281 7.31 17.36 -2.89
C LEU A 281 7.11 16.57 -1.59
N LEU A 282 7.35 15.27 -1.59
CA LEU A 282 7.15 14.42 -0.41
C LEU A 282 8.04 14.86 0.77
N ARG A 283 9.26 15.32 0.50
CA ARG A 283 10.17 15.84 1.53
C ARG A 283 9.79 17.21 2.07
N GLU A 284 9.09 18.03 1.30
CA GLU A 284 8.46 19.27 1.81
C GLU A 284 7.42 18.95 2.89
N TYR A 285 6.80 17.77 2.83
CA TYR A 285 5.78 17.30 3.79
C TYR A 285 6.28 16.19 4.72
N ARG A 286 7.60 16.06 4.94
CA ARG A 286 8.18 15.04 5.83
C ARG A 286 7.65 15.08 7.27
N ASP A 287 7.14 16.22 7.73
CA ASP A 287 6.56 16.36 9.07
C ASP A 287 5.22 15.62 9.22
N VAL A 288 4.54 15.31 8.11
CA VAL A 288 3.26 14.57 8.10
C VAL A 288 3.35 13.24 7.36
N ILE A 289 4.35 13.06 6.48
CA ILE A 289 4.60 11.81 5.75
C ILE A 289 5.65 10.99 6.49
N SER A 290 5.28 9.78 6.88
CA SER A 290 6.10 8.92 7.74
C SER A 290 6.72 7.70 7.05
N SER A 291 6.21 7.35 5.88
CA SER A 291 6.66 6.18 5.10
C SER A 291 6.32 6.38 3.63
N VAL A 292 7.23 5.94 2.77
CA VAL A 292 7.07 5.81 1.32
C VAL A 292 7.39 4.38 0.94
N THR A 293 6.36 3.59 0.66
CA THR A 293 6.46 2.19 0.26
C THR A 293 6.20 2.07 -1.23
N PHE A 294 7.12 1.43 -1.94
CA PHE A 294 6.93 1.06 -3.34
C PHE A 294 6.17 -0.25 -3.44
N TRP A 295 5.32 -0.43 -4.46
CA TRP A 295 4.59 -1.70 -4.66
C TRP A 295 5.42 -2.81 -5.34
N GLY A 296 6.69 -2.88 -4.97
CA GLY A 296 7.72 -3.78 -5.48
C GLY A 296 9.10 -3.15 -5.29
N ALA A 297 10.17 -3.92 -5.51
CA ALA A 297 11.54 -3.44 -5.32
C ALA A 297 12.27 -3.14 -6.64
N ALA A 298 11.98 -3.88 -7.71
CA ALA A 298 12.68 -3.78 -8.99
C ALA A 298 11.80 -4.27 -10.15
N ASP A 299 12.13 -3.83 -11.37
CA ASP A 299 11.30 -4.06 -12.56
C ASP A 299 11.26 -5.52 -13.03
N ASP A 300 12.03 -6.45 -12.44
CA ASP A 300 11.91 -7.90 -12.73
C ASP A 300 10.65 -8.53 -12.14
N TYR A 301 9.94 -7.83 -11.24
CA TYR A 301 8.64 -8.26 -10.72
C TYR A 301 7.74 -7.06 -10.42
N THR A 302 6.60 -6.97 -11.11
CA THR A 302 5.56 -5.97 -10.83
C THR A 302 4.19 -6.48 -11.24
N TRP A 303 3.17 -6.21 -10.44
CA TRP A 303 1.77 -6.47 -10.78
C TRP A 303 1.31 -5.76 -12.06
N LEU A 304 1.95 -4.65 -12.42
CA LEU A 304 1.63 -3.86 -13.61
C LEU A 304 2.00 -4.55 -14.94
N ASP A 305 2.72 -5.67 -14.90
CA ASP A 305 2.94 -6.53 -16.06
C ASP A 305 1.63 -7.24 -16.47
N ASP A 306 0.72 -7.47 -15.51
CA ASP A 306 -0.56 -8.13 -15.76
C ASP A 306 -1.80 -7.25 -15.52
N PHE A 307 -1.61 -6.04 -14.97
CA PHE A 307 -2.70 -5.08 -14.75
C PHE A 307 -2.40 -3.68 -15.33
N PRO A 308 -3.37 -3.01 -15.97
CA PRO A 308 -4.70 -3.49 -16.36
C PRO A 308 -4.69 -4.26 -17.70
N VAL A 309 -3.51 -4.56 -18.27
CA VAL A 309 -3.35 -5.31 -19.51
C VAL A 309 -2.56 -6.57 -19.20
N ARG A 310 -3.20 -7.73 -19.34
CA ARG A 310 -2.58 -9.02 -19.02
C ARG A 310 -1.44 -9.35 -20.00
N GLY A 311 -0.29 -9.78 -19.48
CA GLY A 311 0.87 -10.20 -20.27
C GLY A 311 1.63 -9.07 -20.98
N ARG A 312 1.51 -7.82 -20.51
CA ARG A 312 2.40 -6.73 -20.95
C ARG A 312 3.69 -6.74 -20.10
N LYS A 313 4.60 -5.80 -20.40
CA LYS A 313 5.71 -5.45 -19.50
C LYS A 313 5.58 -3.98 -19.12
N ASN A 314 5.84 -3.67 -17.86
CA ASN A 314 5.98 -2.32 -17.32
C ASN A 314 7.30 -2.19 -16.53
N TRP A 315 7.73 -0.95 -16.27
CA TRP A 315 9.02 -0.64 -15.64
C TRP A 315 8.88 0.47 -14.58
N PRO A 316 8.08 0.25 -13.52
CA PRO A 316 7.65 1.34 -12.68
C PRO A 316 8.63 1.79 -11.60
N PHE A 317 9.67 1.01 -11.28
CA PHE A 317 10.45 1.21 -10.06
C PHE A 317 11.78 1.94 -10.28
N LEU A 318 12.56 2.09 -9.20
CA LEU A 318 13.86 2.75 -9.22
C LEU A 318 15.01 1.85 -9.70
N PHE A 319 14.78 0.54 -9.75
CA PHE A 319 15.77 -0.47 -10.13
C PHE A 319 15.28 -1.29 -11.31
N ASP A 320 16.18 -1.57 -12.24
CA ASP A 320 15.88 -2.38 -13.43
C ASP A 320 15.77 -3.88 -13.13
N GLU A 321 15.49 -4.67 -14.16
CA GLU A 321 15.37 -6.14 -14.08
C GLU A 321 16.68 -6.83 -13.63
N GLY A 322 17.82 -6.13 -13.71
CA GLY A 322 19.13 -6.57 -13.23
C GLY A 322 19.48 -6.06 -11.82
N HIS A 323 18.53 -5.42 -11.12
CA HIS A 323 18.70 -4.81 -9.80
C HIS A 323 19.73 -3.66 -9.81
N LYS A 324 19.87 -2.96 -10.94
CA LYS A 324 20.73 -1.79 -11.07
C LYS A 324 19.90 -0.50 -11.01
N PRO A 325 20.45 0.59 -10.45
CA PRO A 325 19.80 1.89 -10.43
C PRO A 325 19.40 2.38 -11.83
N LYS A 326 18.17 2.85 -11.96
CA LYS A 326 17.67 3.57 -13.14
C LYS A 326 17.97 5.08 -13.03
N PRO A 327 17.82 5.86 -14.12
CA PRO A 327 17.95 7.32 -14.05
C PRO A 327 17.11 7.96 -12.93
N ALA A 328 15.90 7.44 -12.68
CA ALA A 328 15.03 7.88 -11.58
C ALA A 328 15.68 7.76 -10.19
N PHE A 329 16.37 6.66 -9.91
CA PHE A 329 17.12 6.51 -8.66
C PHE A 329 18.16 7.63 -8.53
N HIS A 330 18.97 7.86 -9.57
CA HIS A 330 20.05 8.84 -9.49
C HIS A 330 19.54 10.26 -9.29
N ARG A 331 18.39 10.62 -9.90
CA ARG A 331 17.76 11.93 -9.70
C ARG A 331 17.32 12.12 -8.25
N ILE A 332 16.58 11.16 -7.66
CA ILE A 332 16.10 11.33 -6.28
C ILE A 332 17.25 11.38 -5.26
N ILE A 333 18.33 10.62 -5.47
CA ILE A 333 19.51 10.66 -4.59
C ILE A 333 20.24 12.01 -4.72
N THR A 334 20.44 12.48 -5.95
CA THR A 334 21.13 13.76 -6.19
C THR A 334 20.36 14.93 -5.59
N SER A 335 19.04 14.92 -5.70
CA SER A 335 18.21 16.02 -5.21
C SER A 335 18.01 15.95 -3.70
N ALA A 336 18.03 14.75 -3.10
CA ALA A 336 18.01 14.59 -1.65
C ALA A 336 19.29 15.09 -0.96
N THR A 337 20.44 14.99 -1.63
CA THR A 337 21.76 15.34 -1.05
C THR A 337 22.16 16.80 -1.24
N LYS A 338 21.44 17.56 -2.08
CA LYS A 338 21.72 18.98 -2.37
C LYS A 338 20.94 19.97 -1.49
N SER A 339 19.83 19.52 -0.90
CA SER A 339 18.97 20.28 0.01
C SER A 339 19.38 20.08 1.46
#